data_AF-A0A3P9C0X8-F1
#
_entry.id   AF-A0A3P9C0X8-F1
#
_cell.length_a   1.000
_cell.length_b   1.000
_cell.length_c   1.000
_cell.angle_alpha   90.00
_cell.angle_beta   90.00
_cell.angle_gamma   90.00
#
_symmetry.space_group_name_H-M   'P 1'
#
loop_
_entity.id
_entity.type
_entity.pdbx_description
1 polymer ?
#
loop_
_entity_poly.entity_id
_entity_poly.type
_entity_poly.pdbx_seq_one_letter_code
_entity_poly.pdbx_strand_id
1 'polypeptide(L)'
;MGRHFGNLAKVRHIITYSLSPFEQRAFPNYFSKGIPNVWRRVTSSFFKVAPPMVLMYLTYSWGNSVHQQGKRKNSADYENDQ
;
A
#
# COMPACT_ATOMS: atom_id res chain seq x y z
N MET A 1 16.12 -30.27 -12.63
CA MET A 1 16.42 -28.83 -12.80
C MET A 1 16.88 -28.27 -11.46
N GLY A 2 17.99 -27.53 -11.44
CA GLY A 2 18.69 -27.03 -10.26
C GLY A 2 17.81 -26.42 -9.17
N ARG A 3 17.67 -27.12 -8.04
CA ARG A 3 17.00 -26.63 -6.82
C ARG A 3 17.96 -26.41 -5.65
N HIS A 4 19.26 -26.65 -5.84
CA HIS A 4 20.27 -26.64 -4.79
C HIS A 4 21.53 -25.88 -5.23
N PHE A 5 22.22 -25.30 -4.25
CA PHE A 5 23.53 -24.70 -4.44
C PHE A 5 24.49 -25.67 -5.15
N GLY A 6 25.26 -25.15 -6.11
CA GLY A 6 26.11 -25.94 -7.00
C GLY A 6 25.48 -26.31 -8.35
N ASN A 7 24.15 -26.35 -8.46
CA ASN A 7 23.44 -26.69 -9.71
C ASN A 7 22.41 -25.63 -10.15
N LEU A 8 22.49 -24.40 -9.65
CA LEU A 8 21.49 -23.35 -9.86
C LEU A 8 21.51 -22.76 -11.28
N ALA A 9 22.65 -22.22 -11.69
CA ALA A 9 22.80 -21.51 -12.96
C ALA A 9 24.26 -21.50 -13.41
N LYS A 10 24.47 -21.34 -14.72
CA LYS A 10 25.80 -21.14 -15.30
C LYS A 10 26.09 -19.64 -15.38
N VAL A 11 26.97 -19.14 -14.51
CA VAL A 11 27.40 -17.73 -14.45
C VAL A 11 28.91 -17.68 -14.69
N ARG A 12 29.41 -16.70 -15.46
CA ARG A 12 30.84 -16.55 -15.77
C ARG A 12 31.27 -15.08 -15.56
N HIS A 13 32.47 -14.89 -15.04
CA HIS A 13 33.17 -13.59 -14.94
C HIS A 13 32.42 -12.49 -14.14
N ILE A 14 31.79 -12.83 -13.01
CA ILE A 14 31.24 -11.84 -12.08
C ILE A 14 32.07 -11.85 -10.80
N ILE A 15 32.63 -10.70 -10.44
CA ILE A 15 33.38 -10.50 -9.18
C ILE A 15 32.52 -9.65 -8.24
N THR A 16 32.33 -10.12 -7.01
CA THR A 16 31.57 -9.42 -5.97
C THR A 16 32.47 -9.13 -4.77
N TYR A 17 32.28 -7.97 -4.16
CA TYR A 17 33.03 -7.55 -2.96
C TYR A 17 32.07 -7.36 -1.79
N SER A 18 32.51 -7.71 -0.59
CA SER A 18 31.74 -7.57 0.65
C SER A 18 32.68 -7.25 1.81
N LEU A 19 32.20 -6.46 2.78
CA LEU A 19 32.90 -6.19 4.04
C LEU A 19 32.33 -7.06 5.16
N SER A 20 33.14 -7.40 6.17
CA SER A 20 32.67 -8.10 7.36
C SER A 20 31.57 -7.30 8.07
N PRO A 21 30.51 -7.93 8.62
CA PRO A 21 29.45 -7.22 9.33
C PRO A 21 29.96 -6.38 10.52
N PHE A 22 31.04 -6.82 11.18
CA PHE A 22 31.65 -6.11 12.31
C PHE A 22 32.40 -4.83 11.89
N GLU A 23 32.69 -4.69 10.59
CA GLU A 23 33.33 -3.51 9.99
C GLU A 23 32.29 -2.53 9.42
N GLN A 24 31.01 -2.91 9.41
CA GLN A 24 29.92 -2.12 8.85
C GLN A 24 29.01 -1.55 9.94
N ARG A 25 28.36 -0.42 9.63
CA ARG A 25 27.26 0.08 10.46
C ARG A 25 25.99 -0.69 10.11
N ALA A 26 25.20 -1.08 11.12
CA ALA A 26 23.91 -1.75 10.89
C ALA A 26 22.87 -0.86 10.20
N PHE A 27 22.87 0.45 10.49
CA PHE A 27 21.95 1.43 9.90
C PHE A 27 22.69 2.63 9.26
N PRO A 28 23.36 2.42 8.12
CA PRO A 28 24.06 3.50 7.44
C PRO A 28 23.07 4.41 6.69
N ASN A 29 23.35 5.72 6.63
CA ASN A 29 22.63 6.68 5.78
C ASN A 29 21.10 6.73 5.98
N TYR A 30 20.63 6.51 7.21
CA TYR A 30 19.20 6.44 7.52
C TYR A 30 18.41 7.68 7.06
N PHE A 31 18.87 8.87 7.44
CA PHE A 31 18.20 10.13 7.08
C PHE A 31 18.53 10.58 5.65
N SER A 32 19.79 10.44 5.22
CA SER A 32 20.26 10.96 3.93
C SER A 32 19.81 10.11 2.73
N LYS A 33 19.60 8.80 2.92
CA LYS A 33 19.23 7.87 1.85
C LYS A 33 18.01 7.01 2.20
N GLY A 34 17.85 6.58 3.45
CA GLY A 34 16.73 5.73 3.86
C GLY A 34 15.38 6.42 3.66
N ILE A 35 15.15 7.54 4.36
CA ILE A 35 13.89 8.30 4.29
C ILE A 35 13.57 8.76 2.86
N PRO A 36 14.50 9.37 2.09
CA PRO A 36 14.21 9.76 0.70
C PRO A 36 13.82 8.57 -0.19
N ASN A 37 14.41 7.39 0.01
CA ASN A 37 14.03 6.20 -0.76
C ASN A 37 12.65 5.67 -0.36
N VAL A 38 12.29 5.72 0.93
CA VAL A 38 10.93 5.37 1.38
C VAL A 38 9.92 6.31 0.73
N TRP A 39 10.18 7.62 0.77
CA TRP A 39 9.32 8.62 0.12
C TRP A 39 9.14 8.32 -1.37
N ARG A 40 10.24 8.11 -2.10
CA ARG A 40 10.20 7.73 -3.53
C ARG A 40 9.36 6.48 -3.80
N ARG A 41 9.42 5.47 -2.93
CA ARG A 41 8.64 4.22 -3.07
C ARG A 41 7.15 4.42 -2.78
N VAL A 42 6.83 5.25 -1.80
CA VAL A 42 5.44 5.61 -1.46
C VAL A 42 4.83 6.38 -2.62
N THR A 43 5.49 7.45 -3.09
CA THR A 43 4.97 8.28 -4.17
C THR A 43 4.82 7.52 -5.49
N SER A 44 5.73 6.60 -5.81
CA SER A 44 5.62 5.78 -7.02
C SER A 44 4.41 4.82 -7.02
N SER A 45 3.89 4.48 -5.85
CA SER A 45 2.79 3.53 -5.68
C SER A 45 1.48 4.20 -5.29
N PHE A 46 1.54 5.43 -4.79
CA PHE A 46 0.41 6.16 -4.23
C PHE A 46 -0.78 6.22 -5.20
N PHE A 47 -0.57 6.65 -6.44
CA PHE A 47 -1.65 6.77 -7.42
C PHE A 47 -2.16 5.44 -7.98
N LYS A 48 -1.49 4.32 -7.68
CA LYS A 48 -2.01 2.98 -8.03
C LYS A 48 -2.93 2.44 -6.94
N VAL A 49 -2.66 2.78 -5.68
CA VAL A 49 -3.37 2.22 -4.52
C VAL A 49 -4.43 3.18 -3.98
N ALA A 50 -4.14 4.48 -3.88
CA ALA A 50 -5.03 5.45 -3.26
C ALA A 50 -6.37 5.62 -3.99
N PRO A 51 -6.44 5.72 -5.34
CA PRO A 51 -7.71 5.94 -6.01
C PRO A 51 -8.79 4.88 -5.75
N PRO A 52 -8.55 3.55 -5.90
CA PRO A 52 -9.57 2.56 -5.58
C PRO A 52 -9.95 2.56 -4.10
N MET A 53 -9.01 2.82 -3.19
CA MET A 53 -9.30 2.91 -1.75
C MET A 53 -10.19 4.10 -1.41
N VAL A 54 -9.95 5.26 -2.03
CA VAL A 54 -10.80 6.46 -1.86
C VAL A 54 -12.19 6.20 -2.40
N LEU A 55 -12.32 5.61 -3.60
CA LEU A 55 -13.63 5.27 -4.16
C LEU A 55 -14.41 4.32 -3.25
N MET A 56 -13.76 3.27 -2.74
CA MET A 56 -14.38 2.35 -1.79
C MET A 56 -14.92 3.08 -0.55
N TYR A 57 -14.12 3.97 0.03
CA TYR A 57 -14.52 4.72 1.22
C TYR A 57 -15.71 5.66 0.95
N LEU A 58 -15.72 6.33 -0.20
CA LEU A 58 -16.83 7.21 -0.60
C LEU A 58 -18.12 6.42 -0.78
N THR A 59 -18.09 5.29 -1.49
CA THR A 59 -19.26 4.43 -1.68
C THR A 59 -19.77 3.87 -0.34
N TYR A 60 -18.88 3.45 0.54
CA TYR A 60 -19.24 2.98 1.88
C TYR A 60 -19.94 4.06 2.70
N SER A 61 -19.38 5.27 2.75
CA SER A 61 -19.95 6.39 3.50
C SER A 61 -21.31 6.80 2.96
N TRP A 62 -21.43 6.91 1.63
CA TRP A 62 -22.69 7.22 0.96
C TRP A 62 -23.75 6.17 1.25
N GLY A 63 -23.42 4.88 1.10
CA GLY A 63 -24.36 3.78 1.35
C GLY A 63 -24.92 3.79 2.77
N ASN A 64 -24.06 4.01 3.76
CA ASN A 64 -24.49 4.11 5.17
C ASN A 64 -25.38 5.34 5.40
N SER A 65 -25.05 6.49 4.81
CA SER A 65 -25.85 7.72 4.94
C SER A 65 -27.25 7.55 4.35
N VAL A 66 -27.35 7.01 3.13
CA VAL A 66 -28.63 6.75 2.46
C VAL A 66 -29.43 5.70 3.21
N HIS A 67 -28.80 4.62 3.67
CA HIS A 67 -29.48 3.60 4.46
C HIS A 67 -30.09 4.17 5.75
N GLN A 68 -29.36 5.06 6.44
CA GLN A 68 -29.87 5.71 7.64
C GLN A 68 -31.00 6.71 7.34
N GLN A 69 -30.92 7.44 6.23
CA GLN A 69 -31.99 8.33 5.77
C GLN A 69 -33.26 7.54 5.41
N GLY A 70 -33.11 6.42 4.71
CA GLY A 70 -34.24 5.56 4.30
C GLY A 70 -34.96 4.87 5.46
N LYS A 71 -34.35 4.77 6.65
CA LYS A 71 -35.04 4.29 7.86
C LYS A 71 -35.91 5.36 8.53
N ARG A 72 -35.72 6.64 8.19
CA ARG A 72 -36.52 7.72 8.77
C ARG A 72 -37.88 7.77 8.07
N LYS A 73 -38.94 7.95 8.85
CA LYS A 73 -40.28 8.18 8.32
C LYS A 73 -40.29 9.51 7.56
N ASN A 74 -40.94 9.54 6.39
CA ASN A 74 -41.18 10.76 5.66
C ASN A 74 -42.47 11.42 6.16
N SER A 75 -42.40 12.64 6.69
CA SER A 75 -43.59 13.32 7.22
C SER A 75 -44.67 13.55 6.16
N ALA A 76 -44.26 13.75 4.90
CA ALA A 76 -45.19 14.00 3.79
C ALA A 76 -46.11 12.81 3.46
N ASP A 77 -45.73 11.58 3.86
CA ASP A 77 -46.55 10.39 3.61
C ASP A 77 -47.81 10.34 4.49
N TYR A 78 -47.86 11.13 5.58
CA TYR A 78 -48.96 11.12 6.56
C TYR A 78 -49.83 12.38 6.52
N GLU A 79 -49.60 13.29 5.56
CA GLU A 79 -50.32 14.58 5.50
C GLU A 79 -51.78 14.45 5.05
N ASN A 80 -52.12 13.39 4.29
CA ASN A 80 -53.47 13.16 3.75
C ASN A 80 -54.13 11.89 4.28
N ASP A 81 -53.59 11.30 5.35
CA ASP A 81 -54.16 10.11 5.98
C ASP A 81 -55.22 10.58 7.01
N GLN A 82 -56.51 10.50 6.61
CA GLN A 82 -57.69 10.78 7.44
C GLN A 82 -58.42 9.50 7.80
#